data_AF-A0A6V8DSZ8-F1
#
_entry.id   AF-A0A6V8DSZ8-F1
#
_cell.length_a   1.000
_cell.length_b   1.000
_cell.length_c   1.000
_cell.angle_alpha   90.00
_cell.angle_beta   90.00
_cell.angle_gamma   90.00
#
_symmetry.space_group_name_H-M   'P 1'
#
loop_
_entity.id
_entity.type
_entity.pdbx_description
1 polymer ?
#
loop_
_entity_poly.entity_id
_entity_poly.type
_entity_poly.pdbx_seq_one_letter_code
_entity_poly.pdbx_strand_id
1 'polypeptide(L)'
;MSAWLRREHQWPECLEVLSMSEDAFNDKEEQFDRLWDGITPKGVNRNKSLKFRQYILEHVRQTKRPLTRENARKYWMGILQQEIAERDNF
;
A
#
# COMPACT_ATOMS: atom_id res chain seq x y z
N MET A 1 18.65 -2.48 17.83
CA MET A 1 17.67 -3.41 17.24
C MET A 1 16.32 -2.74 17.33
N SER A 2 15.89 -2.16 16.23
CA SER A 2 14.81 -1.18 16.17
C SER A 2 13.49 -1.79 16.66
N ALA A 3 12.77 -1.09 17.52
CA ALA A 3 11.57 -1.52 18.27
C ALA A 3 10.33 -1.88 17.41
N TRP A 4 10.52 -2.15 16.11
CA TRP A 4 9.50 -2.43 15.12
C TRP A 4 9.04 -3.89 15.12
N LEU A 5 9.81 -4.82 15.71
CA LEU A 5 9.53 -6.26 15.69
C LEU A 5 8.66 -6.77 16.87
N ARG A 6 7.98 -5.90 17.63
CA ARG A 6 7.15 -6.31 18.80
C ARG A 6 5.72 -5.79 18.75
N ARG A 7 5.13 -5.63 17.56
CA ARG A 7 3.71 -5.29 17.45
C ARG A 7 3.05 -6.01 16.26
N GLU A 8 3.20 -7.33 16.24
CA GLU A 8 2.56 -8.25 15.29
C GLU A 8 1.08 -8.53 15.59
N HIS A 9 0.34 -7.58 16.18
CA HIS A 9 -1.08 -7.76 16.52
C HIS A 9 -2.01 -6.67 15.98
N GLN A 10 -1.52 -5.76 15.14
CA GLN A 10 -2.33 -4.66 14.59
C GLN A 10 -2.51 -4.73 13.07
N TRP A 11 -2.39 -5.92 12.49
CA TRP A 11 -2.43 -6.14 11.06
C TRP A 11 -3.51 -7.10 10.49
N PRO A 12 -4.47 -7.69 11.25
CA PRO A 12 -5.57 -8.41 10.60
C PRO A 12 -6.58 -7.46 9.92
N GLU A 13 -6.89 -6.28 10.48
CA GLU A 13 -7.93 -5.39 9.94
C GLU A 13 -7.55 -4.60 8.67
N CYS A 14 -6.26 -4.49 8.35
CA CYS A 14 -5.79 -3.86 7.11
C CYS A 14 -5.63 -4.90 6.00
N LEU A 15 -5.21 -6.13 6.35
CA LEU A 15 -5.18 -7.26 5.42
C LEU A 15 -6.58 -7.74 5.04
N GLU A 16 -7.55 -7.70 5.97
CA GLU A 16 -8.97 -7.97 5.66
C GLU A 16 -9.53 -6.98 4.64
N VAL A 17 -9.07 -5.72 4.63
CA VAL A 17 -9.46 -4.77 3.58
C VAL A 17 -8.77 -5.10 2.25
N LEU A 18 -7.57 -5.68 2.29
CA LEU A 18 -6.88 -6.19 1.11
C LEU A 18 -7.56 -7.43 0.52
N SER A 19 -8.20 -8.28 1.36
CA SER A 19 -8.90 -9.50 0.94
C SER A 19 -10.37 -9.29 0.56
N MET A 20 -10.92 -8.07 0.67
CA MET A 20 -12.32 -7.76 0.29
C MET A 20 -12.52 -7.34 -1.18
N SER A 21 -11.58 -7.67 -2.06
CA SER A 21 -11.76 -7.46 -3.52
C SER A 21 -10.68 -8.22 -4.31
N GLU A 22 -10.69 -9.55 -4.18
CA GLU A 22 -9.97 -10.46 -5.08
C GLU A 22 -10.73 -10.73 -6.40
N ASP A 23 -11.90 -10.11 -6.57
CA ASP A 23 -12.65 -10.10 -7.83
C ASP A 23 -12.58 -8.71 -8.48
N ALA A 24 -12.27 -8.69 -9.77
CA ALA A 24 -12.15 -7.54 -10.68
C ALA A 24 -10.77 -6.85 -10.75
N PHE A 25 -9.99 -7.32 -11.71
CA PHE A 25 -8.72 -6.79 -12.23
C PHE A 25 -8.80 -5.35 -12.82
N ASN A 26 -9.83 -4.55 -12.54
CA ASN A 26 -10.06 -3.26 -13.22
C ASN A 26 -9.96 -2.00 -12.34
N ASP A 27 -9.89 -2.12 -11.00
CA ASP A 27 -10.03 -0.97 -10.09
C ASP A 27 -8.89 -0.81 -9.07
N LYS A 28 -7.68 -1.34 -9.33
CA LYS A 28 -6.54 -1.20 -8.40
C LYS A 28 -6.18 0.27 -8.13
N GLU A 29 -6.29 1.09 -9.17
CA GLU A 29 -6.04 2.53 -9.10
C GLU A 29 -7.10 3.23 -8.24
N GLU A 30 -8.38 2.92 -8.45
CA GLU A 30 -9.47 3.48 -7.67
C GLU A 30 -9.43 3.00 -6.22
N GLN A 31 -9.06 1.74 -5.99
CA GLN A 31 -8.86 1.17 -4.66
C GLN A 31 -7.73 1.89 -3.92
N PHE A 32 -6.64 2.25 -4.61
CA PHE A 32 -5.59 3.10 -4.04
C PHE A 32 -6.14 4.45 -3.60
N ASP A 33 -6.88 5.13 -4.47
CA ASP A 33 -7.40 6.46 -4.17
C ASP A 33 -8.42 6.41 -3.02
N ARG A 34 -9.32 5.41 -3.01
CA ARG A 34 -10.25 5.17 -1.89
C ARG A 34 -9.52 4.92 -0.57
N LEU A 35 -8.50 4.07 -0.54
CA LEU A 35 -7.72 3.80 0.67
C LEU A 35 -6.86 5.00 1.11
N TRP A 36 -6.32 5.74 0.14
CA TRP A 36 -5.53 6.94 0.38
C TRP A 36 -6.36 8.05 1.02
N ASP A 37 -7.61 8.21 0.60
CA ASP A 37 -8.57 9.15 1.19
C ASP A 37 -9.33 8.56 2.40
N GLY A 38 -9.22 7.25 2.62
CA GLY A 38 -9.84 6.54 3.74
C GLY A 38 -11.33 6.30 3.53
N ILE A 39 -11.79 6.31 2.29
CA ILE A 39 -13.17 6.02 1.90
C ILE A 39 -13.35 4.51 2.01
N THR A 40 -14.17 4.09 2.97
CA THR A 40 -14.61 2.70 3.12
C THR A 40 -16.11 2.61 2.87
N PRO A 41 -16.66 1.41 2.57
CA PRO A 41 -18.11 1.23 2.45
C PRO A 41 -18.89 1.66 3.71
N LYS A 42 -18.23 1.65 4.87
CA LYS A 42 -18.77 2.08 6.18
C LYS A 42 -18.60 3.59 6.44
N GLY A 43 -18.05 4.35 5.48
CA GLY A 43 -17.78 5.78 5.59
C GLY A 43 -16.28 6.13 5.58
N VAL A 44 -15.94 7.37 5.95
CA VAL A 44 -14.56 7.89 5.93
C VAL A 44 -13.82 7.51 7.23
N ASN A 45 -12.76 6.72 7.11
CA ASN A 45 -11.88 6.33 8.21
C ASN A 45 -10.45 6.85 8.02
N ARG A 46 -10.16 7.98 8.68
CA ARG A 46 -8.86 8.66 8.64
C ARG A 46 -7.71 7.82 9.23
N ASN A 47 -8.00 6.96 10.21
CA ASN A 47 -6.96 6.10 10.77
C ASN A 47 -6.52 5.02 9.79
N LYS A 48 -7.46 4.47 9.00
CA LYS A 48 -7.11 3.49 7.95
C LYS A 48 -6.28 4.15 6.84
N SER A 49 -6.63 5.37 6.42
CA SER A 49 -5.81 6.07 5.41
C SER A 49 -4.42 6.42 5.91
N LEU A 50 -4.27 6.88 7.16
CA LEU A 50 -2.94 7.15 7.73
C LEU A 50 -2.06 5.91 7.78
N LYS A 51 -2.61 4.77 8.20
CA LYS A 51 -1.89 3.49 8.21
C LYS A 51 -1.50 3.03 6.81
N PHE A 52 -2.42 3.16 5.84
CA PHE A 52 -2.14 2.83 4.44
C PHE A 52 -1.01 3.69 3.86
N ARG A 53 -1.07 5.00 4.08
CA ARG A 53 -0.02 5.94 3.68
C ARG A 53 1.33 5.57 4.30
N GLN A 54 1.35 5.23 5.59
CA GLN A 54 2.59 4.80 6.25
C GLN A 54 3.16 3.52 5.62
N TYR A 55 2.32 2.50 5.41
CA TYR A 55 2.72 1.23 4.78
C TYR A 55 3.31 1.44 3.37
N ILE A 56 2.58 2.14 2.50
CA ILE A 56 3.00 2.29 1.10
C ILE A 56 4.26 3.16 0.99
N LEU A 57 4.37 4.22 1.79
CA LEU A 57 5.55 5.07 1.81
C LEU A 57 6.77 4.35 2.39
N GLU A 58 6.59 3.46 3.36
CA GLU A 58 7.68 2.61 3.85
C GLU A 58 8.23 1.70 2.74
N HIS A 59 7.36 1.13 1.90
CA HIS A 59 7.80 0.31 0.77
C HIS A 59 8.43 1.15 -0.35
N VAL A 60 7.87 2.33 -0.67
CA VAL A 60 8.52 3.28 -1.60
C VAL A 60 9.91 3.67 -1.10
N ARG A 61 10.08 3.87 0.21
CA ARG A 61 11.38 4.14 0.82
C ARG A 61 12.39 3.01 0.53
N GLN A 62 11.98 1.75 0.60
CA GLN A 62 12.83 0.60 0.30
C GLN A 62 13.29 0.59 -1.17
N THR A 63 12.44 1.06 -2.09
CA THR A 63 12.82 1.22 -3.52
C THR A 63 13.82 2.34 -3.80
N LYS A 64 14.29 3.07 -2.76
CA LYS A 64 15.18 4.24 -2.86
C LYS A 64 14.64 5.36 -3.76
N ARG A 65 13.32 5.42 -3.96
CA ARG A 65 12.61 6.48 -4.70
C ARG A 65 12.10 7.56 -3.73
N PRO A 66 11.84 8.79 -4.21
CA PRO A 66 11.27 9.83 -3.36
C PRO A 66 9.84 9.49 -2.92
N LEU A 67 9.51 9.87 -1.68
CA LEU A 67 8.24 9.57 -1.00
C LEU A 67 7.08 10.43 -1.51
N THR A 68 6.65 10.21 -2.76
CA THR A 68 5.53 10.94 -3.39
C THR A 68 4.31 10.03 -3.58
N ARG A 69 3.12 10.63 -3.64
CA ARG A 69 1.86 9.91 -3.93
C ARG A 69 1.94 9.15 -5.26
N GLU A 70 2.57 9.73 -6.26
CA GLU A 70 2.74 9.09 -7.57
C GLU A 70 3.61 7.83 -7.48
N ASN A 71 4.72 7.87 -6.74
CA ASN A 71 5.57 6.69 -6.56
C ASN A 71 4.89 5.62 -5.70
N ALA A 72 4.12 6.03 -4.69
CA ALA A 72 3.25 5.14 -3.92
C ALA A 72 2.21 4.43 -4.82
N ARG A 73 1.58 5.17 -5.74
CA ARG A 73 0.65 4.63 -6.73
C ARG A 73 1.35 3.66 -7.69
N LYS A 74 2.52 4.03 -8.22
CA LYS A 74 3.33 3.15 -9.10
C LYS A 74 3.77 1.86 -8.40
N TYR A 75 4.07 1.93 -7.10
CA TYR A 75 4.39 0.76 -6.28
C TYR A 75 3.14 -0.12 -6.10
N TRP A 76 2.01 0.47 -5.74
CA TRP A 76 0.72 -0.22 -5.59
C TRP A 76 0.27 -0.93 -6.87
N MET A 77 0.47 -0.28 -8.02
CA MET A 77 0.13 -0.81 -9.33
C MET A 77 1.08 -1.94 -9.79
N GLY A 78 2.17 -2.20 -9.07
CA GLY A 78 3.15 -3.24 -9.42
C GLY A 78 4.19 -2.83 -10.48
N ILE A 79 4.08 -1.62 -11.05
CA ILE A 79 5.01 -1.11 -12.08
C ILE A 79 6.43 -1.03 -11.53
N LEU A 80 6.60 -0.49 -10.32
CA LEU A 80 7.92 -0.41 -9.68
C LEU A 80 8.48 -1.78 -9.30
N GLN A 81 7.63 -2.74 -8.95
CA GLN A 81 8.07 -4.10 -8.63
C GLN A 81 8.58 -4.80 -9.90
N GLN A 82 7.90 -4.60 -11.03
CA GLN A 82 8.32 -5.11 -12.33
C GLN A 82 9.66 -4.51 -12.77
N GLU A 83 9.86 -3.18 -12.65
CA GLU A 83 11.15 -2.54 -12.97
C GLU A 83 12.30 -3.07 -12.10
N ILE A 84 12.05 -3.34 -10.81
CA ILE A 84 13.08 -3.89 -9.91
C ILE A 84 13.40 -5.34 -10.30
N ALA A 85 12.39 -6.15 -10.60
CA ALA A 85 12.57 -7.55 -11.02
C ALA A 85 13.30 -7.67 -12.36
N GLU A 86 13.01 -6.79 -13.33
CA GLU A 86 13.70 -6.75 -14.62
C GLU A 86 15.16 -6.31 -14.47
N ARG A 87 15.45 -5.38 -13.55
CA ARG A 87 16.82 -4.94 -13.27
C ARG A 87 17.68 -6.01 -12.56
N ASP A 88 17.08 -6.86 -11.73
CA ASP A 88 17.78 -7.93 -11.01
C ASP A 88 18.04 -9.16 -11.90
N ASN A 89 17.39 -9.26 -13.07
CA ASN A 89 17.51 -10.37 -14.01
C ASN A 89 18.68 -10.24 -15.02
N PHE A 90 19.56 -9.26 -14.86
CA PHE A 90 20.68 -8.96 -15.76
C PHE A 90 22.01 -8.87 -15.00
#